data_AF-A0A6M3LD00-F1
#
_entry.id   AF-A0A6M3LD00-F1
#
_cell.length_a   1.000
_cell.length_b   1.000
_cell.length_c   1.000
_cell.angle_alpha   90.00
_cell.angle_beta   90.00
_cell.angle_gamma   90.00
#
_symmetry.space_group_name_H-M   'P 1'
#
loop_
_entity.id
_entity.type
_entity.pdbx_description
1 polymer ?
#
loop_
_entity_poly.entity_id
_entity_poly.type
_entity_poly.pdbx_seq_one_letter_code
_entity_poly.pdbx_strand_id
1 'polypeptide(L)'
;MLIKYVKDNRGQRIGVVVAIDKDRIGWSKCNFSKGDKFDKKRGRYIAEKRAGKYIYDDDFYFFTNHKIPNILHGDILEMVDRAENYFWKDKVE
;
A
#
# COMPACT_ATOMS: atom_id res chain seq x y z
N MET A 1 2.60 -0.95 12.26
CA MET A 1 1.96 -1.07 10.94
C MET A 1 1.16 0.20 10.64
N LEU A 2 1.37 0.80 9.48
CA LEU A 2 0.62 1.95 8.97
C LEU A 2 -0.43 1.50 7.95
N ILE A 3 -1.57 2.20 7.89
CA ILE A 3 -2.67 1.92 6.95
C ILE A 3 -3.20 3.24 6.38
N LYS A 4 -3.39 3.29 5.06
CA LYS A 4 -4.06 4.38 4.34
C LYS A 4 -5.20 3.84 3.49
N TYR A 5 -6.36 4.50 3.57
CA TYR A 5 -7.49 4.23 2.68
C TYR A 5 -7.45 5.22 1.54
N VAL A 6 -7.23 4.71 0.33
CA VAL A 6 -7.11 5.55 -0.87
C VAL A 6 -8.50 5.92 -1.37
N LYS A 7 -8.66 7.19 -1.72
CA LYS A 7 -9.90 7.74 -2.29
C LYS A 7 -9.65 8.22 -3.71
N ASP A 8 -10.67 8.17 -4.55
CA ASP A 8 -10.65 8.87 -5.84
C ASP A 8 -10.97 10.36 -5.66
N ASN A 9 -10.99 11.09 -6.78
CA ASN A 9 -11.32 12.52 -6.83
C ASN A 9 -12.77 12.83 -6.42
N ARG A 10 -13.64 11.83 -6.29
CA ARG A 10 -15.03 11.95 -5.82
C ARG A 10 -15.15 11.63 -4.34
N GLY A 11 -14.03 11.35 -3.66
CA GLY A 11 -13.99 10.95 -2.26
C GLY A 11 -14.41 9.50 -2.00
N GLN A 12 -14.69 8.71 -3.05
CA GLN A 12 -15.03 7.30 -2.93
C GLN A 12 -13.77 6.51 -2.56
N ARG A 13 -13.86 5.63 -1.57
CA ARG A 13 -12.73 4.75 -1.24
C ARG A 13 -12.54 3.72 -2.36
N ILE A 14 -11.33 3.67 -2.90
CA ILE A 14 -10.99 2.82 -4.06
C ILE A 14 -9.90 1.80 -3.76
N GLY A 15 -9.25 1.89 -2.60
CA GLY A 15 -8.14 1.03 -2.28
C GLY A 15 -7.63 1.17 -0.85
N VAL A 16 -6.64 0.35 -0.53
CA VAL A 16 -5.95 0.33 0.75
C VAL A 16 -4.47 0.20 0.47
N VAL A 17 -3.64 0.99 1.13
CA VAL A 17 -2.19 0.83 1.18
C VAL A 17 -1.81 0.56 2.63
N VAL A 18 -0.91 -0.39 2.87
CA VAL A 18 -0.42 -0.74 4.20
C VAL A 18 1.10 -0.81 4.19
N ALA A 19 1.72 -0.43 5.30
CA ALA A 19 3.13 -0.69 5.58
C ALA A 19 3.23 -1.52 6.87
N ILE A 20 3.69 -2.76 6.77
CA ILE A 20 3.91 -3.63 7.92
C ILE A 20 5.11 -3.11 8.72
N ASP A 21 6.19 -2.78 8.02
CA ASP A 21 7.37 -2.04 8.49
C ASP A 21 7.92 -1.16 7.34
N LYS A 22 9.16 -0.67 7.48
CA LYS A 22 9.82 0.21 6.50
C LYS A 22 9.98 -0.40 5.10
N ASP A 23 10.16 -1.72 5.00
CA ASP A 23 10.47 -2.40 3.74
C ASP A 23 9.27 -3.17 3.18
N ARG A 24 8.24 -3.40 4.01
CA ARG A 24 7.08 -4.24 3.67
C ARG A 24 5.84 -3.39 3.44
N ILE A 25 5.68 -2.93 2.19
CA ILE A 25 4.53 -2.11 1.77
C ILE A 25 3.68 -2.89 0.76
N GLY A 26 2.36 -2.87 0.96
CA GLY A 26 1.41 -3.59 0.14
C GLY A 26 0.16 -2.77 -0.13
N TRP A 27 -0.57 -3.15 -1.16
CA TRP A 27 -1.71 -2.38 -1.65
C TRP A 27 -2.85 -3.26 -2.15
N SER A 28 -4.05 -2.70 -2.17
CA SER A 28 -5.25 -3.29 -2.74
C SER A 28 -6.06 -2.21 -3.45
N LYS A 29 -6.63 -2.54 -4.60
CA LYS A 29 -7.52 -1.66 -5.38
C LYS A 29 -8.82 -2.39 -5.65
N CYS A 30 -9.94 -1.72 -5.43
CA CYS A 30 -11.25 -2.21 -5.85
C CYS A 30 -11.32 -2.29 -7.37
N ASN A 31 -11.86 -3.40 -7.89
CA ASN A 31 -12.12 -3.54 -9.30
C ASN A 31 -13.56 -3.14 -9.64
N PHE A 32 -13.82 -1.83 -9.64
CA PHE A 32 -15.18 -1.31 -9.89
C PHE A 32 -15.73 -1.72 -11.26
N SER A 33 -14.88 -1.94 -12.27
CA SER A 33 -15.34 -2.43 -13.58
C SER A 33 -15.85 -3.88 -13.52
N LYS A 34 -15.50 -4.63 -12.48
CA LYS A 34 -16.05 -5.96 -12.16
C LYS A 34 -17.17 -5.92 -11.11
N GLY A 35 -17.63 -4.73 -10.73
CA GLY A 35 -18.67 -4.56 -9.72
C GLY A 35 -18.20 -4.73 -8.26
N ASP A 36 -16.88 -4.77 -8.01
CA ASP A 36 -16.39 -4.79 -6.62
C ASP A 36 -16.81 -3.51 -5.88
N LYS A 37 -17.29 -3.68 -4.64
CA LYS A 37 -17.49 -2.58 -3.70
C LYS A 37 -16.30 -2.46 -2.77
N PHE A 38 -16.07 -1.27 -2.23
CA PHE A 38 -15.04 -1.09 -1.21
C PHE A 38 -15.40 -1.83 0.07
N ASP A 39 -14.53 -2.77 0.45
CA ASP A 39 -14.60 -3.49 1.72
C ASP A 39 -13.30 -3.27 2.49
N LYS A 40 -13.42 -2.67 3.67
CA LYS A 40 -12.30 -2.32 4.54
C LYS A 40 -11.50 -3.55 4.98
N LYS A 41 -12.18 -4.64 5.36
CA LYS A 41 -11.55 -5.87 5.86
C LYS A 41 -10.86 -6.62 4.73
N ARG A 42 -11.56 -6.82 3.61
CA ARG A 42 -11.01 -7.50 2.42
C ARG A 42 -9.86 -6.72 1.80
N GLY A 43 -10.01 -5.40 1.67
CA GLY A 43 -8.97 -4.52 1.14
C GLY A 43 -7.69 -4.56 1.96
N ARG A 44 -7.81 -4.44 3.28
CA ARG A 44 -6.68 -4.56 4.23
C ARG A 44 -6.00 -5.92 4.14
N TYR A 45 -6.77 -7.01 4.18
CA TYR A 45 -6.23 -8.37 4.09
C TYR A 45 -5.42 -8.60 2.82
N ILE A 46 -5.91 -8.15 1.66
CA ILE A 46 -5.19 -8.25 0.38
C ILE A 46 -3.90 -7.42 0.42
N ALA A 47 -3.97 -6.20 0.94
CA ALA A 47 -2.82 -5.31 1.03
C ALA A 47 -1.73 -5.89 1.96
N GLU A 48 -2.10 -6.41 3.13
CA GLU A 48 -1.18 -7.08 4.07
C GLU A 48 -0.54 -8.31 3.45
N LYS A 49 -1.32 -9.16 2.76
CA LYS A 49 -0.79 -10.32 2.04
C LYS A 49 0.23 -9.95 0.96
N ARG A 50 0.06 -8.80 0.31
CA ARG A 50 0.98 -8.29 -0.70
C ARG A 50 2.24 -7.68 -0.09
N ALA A 51 2.11 -7.01 1.06
CA ALA A 51 3.23 -6.49 1.83
C ALA A 51 4.16 -7.60 2.36
N GLY A 52 3.62 -8.79 2.65
CA GLY A 52 4.38 -9.93 3.17
C GLY A 52 5.29 -10.65 2.15
N LYS A 53 5.25 -10.29 0.86
CA LYS A 53 6.19 -10.81 -0.15
C LYS A 53 7.35 -9.83 -0.30
N TYR A 54 8.54 -10.23 0.15
CA TYR A 54 9.77 -9.43 0.10
C TYR A 54 10.05 -8.85 -1.29
N ILE A 55 10.55 -7.62 -1.30
CA ILE A 55 10.97 -6.87 -2.49
C ILE A 55 12.50 -6.86 -2.45
N TYR A 56 13.14 -7.59 -3.37
CA TYR A 56 14.54 -7.43 -3.72
C TYR A 56 14.58 -7.44 -5.23
N ASP A 57 14.80 -6.28 -5.81
CA ASP A 57 15.17 -6.14 -7.21
C ASP A 57 16.00 -4.85 -7.29
N ASP A 58 17.04 -4.84 -8.10
CA ASP A 58 18.29 -4.07 -7.86
C ASP A 58 18.29 -2.60 -8.36
N ASP A 59 17.20 -2.14 -8.97
CA ASP A 59 17.02 -0.79 -9.51
C ASP A 59 15.79 -0.09 -8.90
N PHE A 60 15.94 0.53 -7.73
CA PHE A 60 14.88 1.37 -7.13
C PHE A 60 13.52 0.65 -6.97
N TYR A 61 13.54 -0.63 -6.61
CA TYR A 61 12.32 -1.43 -6.62
C TYR A 61 11.54 -1.31 -5.34
N PHE A 62 10.40 -0.66 -5.47
CA PHE A 62 9.26 -0.98 -4.66
C PHE A 62 8.23 -1.73 -5.52
N PHE A 63 7.55 -2.67 -4.88
CA PHE A 63 6.32 -3.34 -5.30
C PHE A 63 6.46 -4.63 -6.12
N THR A 64 5.86 -5.67 -5.53
CA THR A 64 5.58 -7.03 -6.02
C THR A 64 5.43 -7.19 -7.54
N ASN A 65 5.56 -8.43 -8.06
CA ASN A 65 5.16 -8.93 -9.40
C ASN A 65 3.74 -8.56 -9.91
N HIS A 66 3.02 -7.67 -9.25
CA HIS A 66 1.78 -7.06 -9.69
C HIS A 66 2.02 -5.60 -10.02
N LYS A 67 1.93 -5.28 -11.32
CA LYS A 67 1.94 -3.92 -11.84
C LYS A 67 0.97 -3.07 -11.02
N ILE A 68 1.53 -2.12 -10.28
CA ILE A 68 0.73 -1.24 -9.43
C ILE A 68 -0.16 -0.40 -10.33
N PRO A 69 -1.44 -0.19 -9.97
CA PRO A 69 -2.28 0.76 -10.66
C PRO A 69 -1.72 2.18 -10.49
N ASN A 70 -1.53 2.91 -11.59
CA ASN A 70 -1.02 4.29 -11.59
C ASN A 70 -1.72 5.20 -10.56
N ILE A 71 -3.05 5.02 -10.37
CA ILE A 71 -3.84 5.80 -9.40
C ILE A 71 -3.39 5.62 -7.94
N LEU A 72 -2.66 4.57 -7.62
CA LEU A 72 -2.16 4.30 -6.27
C LEU A 72 -0.70 4.72 -6.08
N HIS A 73 0.04 5.06 -7.14
CA HIS A 73 1.48 5.36 -7.04
C HIS A 73 1.79 6.45 -6.03
N GLY A 74 1.07 7.57 -6.07
CA GLY A 74 1.30 8.69 -5.15
C GLY A 74 1.05 8.30 -3.69
N ASP A 75 -0.07 7.63 -3.40
CA ASP A 75 -0.40 7.16 -2.05
C ASP A 75 0.60 6.15 -1.50
N ILE A 76 1.18 5.37 -2.41
CA ILE A 76 2.15 4.35 -2.09
C ILE A 76 3.52 4.98 -1.78
N LEU A 77 3.99 5.93 -2.58
CA LEU A 77 5.23 6.67 -2.30
C LEU A 77 5.12 7.46 -0.99
N GLU A 78 3.98 8.10 -0.74
CA GLU A 78 3.71 8.74 0.55
C GLU A 78 3.77 7.71 1.70
N MET A 79 3.25 6.49 1.50
CA MET A 79 3.34 5.46 2.52
C MET A 79 4.77 5.00 2.78
N VAL A 80 5.64 4.94 1.75
CA VAL A 80 7.06 4.64 1.90
C VAL A 80 7.71 5.66 2.83
N ASP A 81 7.61 6.95 2.49
CA ASP A 81 8.19 8.04 3.28
C ASP A 81 7.66 8.01 4.73
N ARG A 82 6.35 7.81 4.90
CA ARG A 82 5.77 7.68 6.24
C ARG A 82 6.27 6.46 7.00
N ALA A 83 6.48 5.33 6.33
CA ALA A 83 6.98 4.11 6.95
C ALA A 83 8.44 4.27 7.36
N GLU A 84 9.29 4.84 6.50
CA GLU A 84 10.66 5.19 6.85
C GLU A 84 10.70 6.07 8.09
N ASN A 85 9.97 7.20 8.07
CA ASN A 85 9.94 8.13 9.19
C ASN A 85 9.38 7.51 10.49
N TYR A 86 8.36 6.66 10.39
CA TYR A 86 7.72 6.05 11.55
C TYR A 86 8.59 4.94 12.16
N PHE A 87 9.15 4.04 11.35
CA PHE A 87 9.86 2.86 11.83
C PHE A 87 11.38 3.06 12.01
N TRP A 88 11.99 4.10 11.41
CA TRP A 88 13.39 4.47 11.72
C TRP A 88 13.52 5.31 12.98
N LYS A 89 12.53 6.14 13.33
CA LYS A 89 12.59 6.93 14.56
C LYS A 89 12.69 6.07 15.82
N ASP A 90 12.14 4.86 15.80
CA ASP A 90 12.22 3.90 16.91
C ASP A 90 13.64 3.30 17.12
N LYS A 91 14.66 3.68 16.33
CA LYS A 91 16.05 3.19 16.48
C LYS A 91 17.03 4.23 17.05
N VAL A 92 16.58 5.42 17.44
CA VAL A 92 17.44 6.53 17.87
C VAL A 92 17.26 6.88 19.36
N GLU A 93 16.75 5.96 20.18
CA GLU A 93 16.76 6.07 21.66
C GLU A 93 17.74 5.09 22.30
#